data_AF-A0A920MU73-F1
#
_entry.id   AF-A0A920MU73-F1
#
_cell.length_a   1.000
_cell.length_b   1.000
_cell.length_c   1.000
_cell.angle_alpha   90.00
_cell.angle_beta   90.00
_cell.angle_gamma   90.00
#
_symmetry.space_group_name_H-M   'P 1'
#
loop_
_entity.id
_entity.type
_entity.pdbx_description
1 polymer ?
#
loop_
_entity_poly.entity_id
_entity_poly.type
_entity_poly.pdbx_seq_one_letter_code
_entity_poly.pdbx_strand_id
1 'polypeptide(L)' 'MKTLPIKGYAPSGVALYIETLTDNRNRTGSEVRSTLSKNGGHWQNLDLSHGNLKEKV' A
#
# COMPACT_ATOMS: atom_id res chain seq x y z
N MET A 1 13.22 1.34 -13.50
CA MET A 1 12.54 1.99 -12.36
C MET A 1 11.06 2.15 -12.71
N LYS A 2 10.15 1.82 -11.80
CA LYS A 2 8.70 1.93 -12.01
C LYS A 2 8.03 2.57 -10.80
N THR A 3 6.90 3.22 -11.03
CA THR A 3 6.02 3.71 -9.98
C THR A 3 5.23 2.56 -9.38
N LEU A 4 5.14 2.54 -8.05
CA LEU A 4 4.36 1.61 -7.26
C LEU A 4 3.46 2.42 -6.32
N PRO A 5 2.16 2.53 -6.62
CA PRO A 5 1.20 3.14 -5.72
C PRO A 5 0.86 2.17 -4.59
N ILE A 6 0.91 2.65 -3.35
CA ILE A 6 0.59 1.88 -2.14
C ILE A 6 -0.49 2.63 -1.37
N LYS A 7 -1.54 1.90 -0.97
CA LYS A 7 -2.62 2.42 -0.12
C LYS A 7 -2.49 1.83 1.27
N GLY A 8 -2.99 2.54 2.26
CA GLY A 8 -3.04 2.04 3.63
C GLY A 8 -3.84 2.95 4.54
N TYR A 9 -3.89 2.56 5.81
CA TYR A 9 -4.49 3.35 6.87
C TYR A 9 -3.49 3.49 8.02
N ALA A 10 -3.43 4.67 8.62
CA ALA A 10 -2.72 4.93 9.86
C ALA A 10 -3.59 4.52 11.07
N PRO A 11 -3.05 4.59 12.30
CA PRO A 11 -3.86 4.52 13.51
C PRO A 11 -5.04 5.48 13.45
N SER A 12 -6.14 5.12 14.10
CA SER A 12 -7.38 5.92 14.13
C SER A 12 -8.06 6.11 12.76
N GLY A 13 -7.69 5.31 11.75
CA GLY A 13 -8.44 5.22 10.48
C GLY A 13 -8.09 6.29 9.44
N VAL A 14 -6.97 7.01 9.59
CA VAL A 14 -6.54 8.01 8.60
C VAL A 14 -6.06 7.33 7.32
N ALA A 15 -6.66 7.65 6.18
CA ALA A 15 -6.27 7.08 4.89
C ALA A 15 -4.92 7.62 4.39
N LEU A 16 -4.08 6.73 3.84
CA LEU A 16 -2.77 7.04 3.29
C LEU A 16 -2.69 6.62 1.82
N TYR A 17 -2.18 7.51 0.98
CA TYR A 17 -1.81 7.24 -0.41
C TYR A 17 -0.32 7.54 -0.59
N ILE A 18 0.47 6.51 -0.90
CA ILE A 18 1.92 6.56 -0.93
C ILE A 18 2.37 6.24 -2.35
N GLU A 19 3.04 7.18 -3.01
CA GLU A 19 3.67 6.96 -4.30
C GLU A 19 5.15 6.65 -4.11
N THR A 20 5.60 5.51 -4.66
CA THR A 20 6.99 5.10 -4.58
C THR A 20 7.57 4.87 -5.97
N LEU A 21 8.84 5.25 -6.16
CA LEU A 21 9.65 4.87 -7.30
C LEU A 21 10.57 3.74 -6.86
N THR A 22 10.45 2.58 -7.51
CA THR A 22 11.21 1.40 -7.13
C THR A 22 11.59 0.56 -8.34
N ASP A 23 12.69 -0.15 -8.24
CA ASP A 23 13.11 -1.21 -9.15
C ASP A 23 12.60 -2.60 -8.71
N ASN A 24 12.24 -2.76 -7.43
CA ASN A 24 11.81 -4.00 -6.84
C ASN A 24 10.56 -3.83 -5.96
N ARG A 25 9.40 -4.17 -6.53
CA ARG A 25 8.09 -4.10 -5.86
C ARG A 25 8.01 -4.95 -4.60
N ASN A 26 8.61 -6.14 -4.59
CA ASN A 26 8.47 -7.06 -3.46
C ASN A 26 9.23 -6.55 -2.24
N ARG A 27 10.44 -6.02 -2.45
CA ARG A 27 11.24 -5.38 -1.40
C ARG A 27 10.52 -4.16 -0.83
N THR A 28 10.18 -3.19 -1.68
CA THR A 28 9.51 -1.96 -1.24
C THR A 28 8.15 -2.23 -0.60
N GLY A 29 7.37 -3.17 -1.13
CA GLY A 29 6.08 -3.55 -0.54
C GLY A 29 6.22 -4.18 0.85
N SER A 30 7.26 -5.00 1.06
CA SER A 30 7.56 -5.59 2.37
C SER A 30 8.01 -4.54 3.38
N GLU A 31 8.90 -3.63 2.97
CA GLU A 31 9.36 -2.52 3.80
C GLU A 31 8.19 -1.63 4.24
N VAL A 32 7.35 -1.18 3.29
CA VAL A 32 6.20 -0.32 3.58
C VAL A 32 5.20 -1.04 4.49
N ARG A 33 4.93 -2.33 4.26
CA ARG A 33 4.08 -3.12 5.15
C ARG A 33 4.64 -3.14 6.58
N SER A 34 5.92 -3.45 6.73
CA SER A 34 6.56 -3.52 8.04
C SER A 34 6.53 -2.18 8.77
N THR A 35 6.74 -1.08 8.05
CA THR A 35 6.72 0.28 8.58
C THR A 35 5.32 0.70 9.03
N LEU A 36 4.29 0.41 8.23
CA LEU A 36 2.91 0.69 8.61
C LEU A 36 2.52 -0.12 9.85
N SER A 37 2.80 -1.42 9.88
CA SER A 37 2.48 -2.29 11.01
C SER A 37 3.18 -1.87 12.31
N LYS A 38 4.46 -1.46 12.24
CA LYS A 38 5.20 -0.93 13.41
C LYS A 38 4.57 0.34 13.99
N ASN A 39 3.94 1.16 13.15
CA ASN A 39 3.31 2.41 13.54
C ASN A 39 1.79 2.28 13.78
N GLY A 40 1.26 1.05 13.95
CA GLY A 40 -0.16 0.81 14.21
C GLY A 40 -1.08 1.04 13.00
N GLY A 41 -0.50 1.11 11.80
CA GLY A 41 -1.22 1.20 10.54
C GLY A 41 -1.33 -0.14 9.81
N HIS A 42 -2.15 -0.16 8.76
CA HIS A 42 -2.35 -1.33 7.90
C HIS A 42 -2.07 -0.97 6.44
N TRP A 43 -1.32 -1.86 5.78
CA TRP A 43 -1.11 -1.79 4.34
C TRP A 43 -2.33 -2.35 3.60
N GLN A 44 -2.63 -1.80 2.42
CA GLN A 44 -3.60 -2.36 1.50
C GLN A 44 -2.99 -2.41 0.11
N ASN A 45 -2.72 -3.62 -0.39
CA ASN A 45 -2.40 -3.78 -1.81
C ASN A 45 -3.65 -3.44 -2.59
N LEU A 46 -3.56 -2.45 -3.48
CA LEU A 46 -4.47 -2.39 -4.60
C LEU A 46 -3.79 -3.17 -5.73
N ASP A 47 -4.06 -4.47 -5.79
CA ASP A 47 -3.72 -5.22 -6.99
C ASP A 47 -4.70 -4.81 -8.10
N LEU A 48 -4.23 -3.95 -9.01
CA LEU A 48 -5.00 -3.52 -10.18
C LEU A 48 -5.14 -4.61 -11.25
N SER A 49 -4.51 -5.78 -11.08
CA SER A 49 -4.63 -6.91 -12.02
C SER A 49 -5.81 -7.85 -11.73
N HIS A 50 -6.36 -7.83 -10.50
CA HIS A 50 -7.42 -8.76 -10.08
C HIS A 50 -8.54 -8.13 -9.22
N GLY A 51 -8.67 -6.81 -9.17
CA GLY A 51 -9.68 -6.16 -8.33
C GLY A 51 -10.47 -5.09 -9.07
N ASN A 52 -11.69 -5.43 -9.47
CA ASN A 52 -12.64 -4.45 -10.01
C ASN A 52 -12.99 -3.45 -8.90
N LEU A 53 -12.81 -2.16 -9.16
CA LEU A 53 -13.04 -1.06 -8.19
C LEU A 53 -14.51 -0.97 -7.71
N LYS A 54 -15.41 -1.81 -8.25
CA LYS A 54 -16.85 -1.82 -7.98
C LYS A 54 -17.30 -2.70 -6.81
N GLU A 55 -16.45 -3.55 -6.24
CA GLU A 55 -16.86 -4.53 -5.19
C GLU A 55 -16.46 -4.14 -3.76
N LYS A 56 -16.03 -2.90 -3.51
CA LYS A 56 -15.65 -2.42 -2.16
C LYS A 56 -16.52 -1.28 -1.64
N VAL A 57 -17.77 -1.18 -2.11
CA VAL A 57 -18.79 -0.25 -1.59
C VAL A 57 -20.02 -1.02 -1.17
#